data_AF-A0A561E6N7-F1
#
_entry.id   AF-A0A561E6N7-F1
#
_cell.length_a   1.000
_cell.length_b   1.000
_cell.length_c   1.000
_cell.angle_alpha   90.00
_cell.angle_beta   90.00
_cell.angle_gamma   90.00
#
_symmetry.space_group_name_H-M   'P 1'
#
loop_
_entity.id
_entity.type
_entity.pdbx_description
1 polymer ?
#
loop_
_entity_poly.entity_id
_entity_poly.type
_entity_poly.pdbx_seq_one_letter_code
_entity_poly.pdbx_strand_id
1 'polypeptide(L)'
;MTTYGGVRHESADAVIVPAPRKNWAWRHLAGLTILALWVVWLAATVWATPREASATQLRSALEHGRVIDSRQVDSQPQFSASAFLFDKQSVPTSNEGQYVVWTSTDHRQHWTNLYSLGTVQQSSGQQDYLSAAGSYVFNNTHFRSGIDWAPVGLAQLMLLLFALGAMLGGDAPRRGTRWFWFWTFNLPLGIGVLWFAVQERLTDPEPRPGRWNGWEALGVNIVGFLLLMFATIGVQGLLSS
;
A
#
# COMPACT_ATOMS: atom_id res chain seq x y z
N MET A 1 -58.75 49.73 -32.98
CA MET A 1 -57.49 50.49 -32.82
C MET A 1 -57.10 50.28 -31.37
N THR A 2 -56.33 49.22 -31.10
CA THR A 2 -56.14 48.68 -29.75
C THR A 2 -54.66 48.77 -29.43
N THR A 3 -54.34 49.61 -28.47
CA THR A 3 -52.98 50.00 -28.10
C THR A 3 -52.30 48.85 -27.35
N TYR A 4 -51.28 48.27 -27.97
CA TYR A 4 -50.41 47.25 -27.37
C TYR A 4 -49.50 47.94 -26.34
N GLY A 5 -49.81 47.79 -25.05
CA GLY A 5 -48.98 48.25 -23.95
C GLY A 5 -47.78 47.33 -23.77
N GLY A 6 -46.59 47.81 -24.15
CA GLY A 6 -45.32 47.12 -23.92
C GLY A 6 -44.94 47.14 -22.44
N VAL A 7 -45.05 45.99 -21.77
CA VAL A 7 -44.49 45.78 -20.43
C VAL A 7 -43.02 45.42 -20.60
N ARG A 8 -42.14 46.40 -20.34
CA ARG A 8 -40.69 46.19 -20.30
C ARG A 8 -40.35 45.53 -18.96
N HIS A 9 -40.19 44.21 -18.97
CA HIS A 9 -39.67 43.47 -17.81
C HIS A 9 -38.17 43.77 -17.67
N GLU A 10 -37.82 44.75 -16.83
CA GLU A 10 -36.50 44.81 -16.22
C GLU A 10 -36.37 43.60 -15.28
N SER A 11 -35.90 42.48 -15.83
CA SER A 11 -35.38 41.37 -15.05
C SER A 11 -34.14 41.90 -14.34
N ALA A 12 -34.34 42.39 -13.11
CA ALA A 12 -33.26 42.67 -12.19
C ALA A 12 -32.43 41.39 -12.07
N ASP A 13 -31.29 41.37 -12.74
CA ASP A 13 -30.25 40.36 -12.59
C ASP A 13 -29.76 40.45 -11.15
N ALA A 14 -30.49 39.79 -10.25
CA ALA A 14 -30.08 39.60 -8.88
C ALA A 14 -28.74 38.86 -8.96
N VAL A 15 -27.65 39.59 -8.76
CA VAL A 15 -26.31 39.03 -8.63
C VAL A 15 -26.37 38.09 -7.43
N ILE A 16 -26.57 36.80 -7.72
CA ILE A 16 -26.55 35.75 -6.71
C ILE A 16 -25.10 35.67 -6.23
N VAL A 17 -24.78 36.38 -5.15
CA VAL A 17 -23.50 36.23 -4.47
C VAL A 17 -23.50 34.83 -3.86
N PRO A 18 -22.64 33.90 -4.34
CA PRO A 18 -22.64 32.55 -3.81
C PRO A 18 -22.23 32.60 -2.34
N ALA A 19 -23.05 32.01 -1.47
CA ALA A 19 -22.73 31.91 -0.06
C ALA A 19 -21.35 31.23 0.14
N PRO A 20 -20.53 31.71 1.09
CA PRO A 20 -19.20 31.15 1.33
C PRO A 20 -19.30 29.65 1.67
N ARG A 21 -18.66 28.83 0.84
CA ARG A 21 -18.69 27.36 0.94
C ARG A 21 -17.81 26.90 2.11
N LYS A 22 -18.36 26.95 3.33
CA LYS A 22 -17.71 26.48 4.57
C LYS A 22 -17.06 25.08 4.46
N ASN A 23 -17.58 24.23 3.58
CA ASN A 23 -17.09 22.85 3.42
C ASN A 23 -15.90 22.73 2.44
N TRP A 24 -15.53 23.77 1.70
CA TRP A 24 -14.47 23.70 0.68
C TRP A 24 -13.09 23.42 1.30
N ALA A 25 -12.75 24.15 2.37
CA ALA A 25 -11.46 23.99 3.06
C ALA A 25 -11.31 22.60 3.68
N TRP A 26 -12.35 22.09 4.33
CA TRP A 26 -12.34 20.74 4.92
C TRP A 26 -12.15 19.65 3.85
N ARG A 27 -12.78 19.82 2.67
CA ARG A 27 -12.63 18.86 1.57
C ARG A 27 -11.19 18.79 1.07
N HIS A 28 -10.57 19.95 0.82
CA HIS A 28 -9.18 20.01 0.36
C HIS A 28 -8.23 19.46 1.42
N LEU A 29 -8.43 19.83 2.69
CA LEU A 29 -7.64 19.32 3.80
C LEU A 29 -7.74 17.79 3.87
N ALA A 30 -8.94 17.22 3.82
CA ALA A 30 -9.12 15.77 3.81
C ALA A 30 -8.43 15.11 2.60
N GLY A 31 -8.53 15.71 1.41
CA GLY A 31 -7.84 15.21 0.21
C GLY A 31 -6.32 15.22 0.34
N LEU A 32 -5.75 16.32 0.85
CA LEU A 32 -4.31 16.45 1.10
C LEU A 32 -3.84 15.49 2.17
N THR A 33 -4.61 15.30 3.25
CA THR A 33 -4.29 14.32 4.30
C THR A 33 -4.28 12.90 3.74
N ILE A 34 -5.27 12.51 2.92
CA ILE A 34 -5.29 11.20 2.27
C ILE A 34 -4.06 11.03 1.36
N LEU A 35 -3.74 12.04 0.55
CA LEU A 35 -2.57 12.00 -0.33
C LEU A 35 -1.27 11.87 0.47
N ALA A 36 -1.11 12.64 1.55
CA ALA A 36 0.07 12.57 2.41
C ALA A 36 0.20 11.19 3.08
N LEU A 37 -0.90 10.64 3.63
CA LEU A 37 -0.93 9.30 4.21
C LEU A 37 -0.57 8.24 3.17
N TRP A 38 -1.03 8.38 1.93
CA TRP A 38 -0.67 7.47 0.85
C TRP A 38 0.83 7.52 0.52
N VAL A 39 1.42 8.72 0.45
CA VAL A 39 2.87 8.89 0.22
C VAL A 39 3.69 8.30 1.37
N VAL A 40 3.28 8.54 2.62
CA VAL A 40 3.94 7.97 3.81
C VAL A 40 3.85 6.45 3.79
N TRP A 41 2.68 5.89 3.50
CA TRP A 41 2.50 4.45 3.35
C TRP A 41 3.40 3.89 2.24
N LEU A 42 3.40 4.49 1.05
CA LEU A 42 4.23 4.06 -0.07
C LEU A 42 5.72 4.06 0.30
N ALA A 43 6.20 5.14 0.91
CA ALA A 43 7.58 5.27 1.37
C ALA A 43 7.93 4.20 2.41
N ALA A 44 7.02 3.93 3.36
CA ALA A 44 7.20 2.87 4.35
C ALA A 44 7.27 1.49 3.69
N THR A 45 6.44 1.20 2.68
CA THR A 45 6.45 -0.10 1.99
C THR A 45 7.73 -0.29 1.17
N VAL A 46 8.19 0.75 0.48
CA VAL A 46 9.49 0.73 -0.23
C VAL A 46 10.65 0.56 0.76
N TRP A 47 10.57 1.20 1.93
CA TRP A 47 11.56 1.04 2.99
C TRP A 47 11.61 -0.38 3.55
N ALA A 48 10.46 -1.00 3.76
CA ALA A 48 10.31 -2.34 4.32
C ALA A 48 10.62 -3.47 3.32
N THR A 49 10.90 -3.15 2.06
CA THR A 49 11.20 -4.14 1.02
C THR A 49 12.46 -4.94 1.40
N PRO A 50 12.42 -6.29 1.40
CA PRO A 50 13.58 -7.13 1.72
C PRO A 50 14.79 -6.83 0.84
N ARG A 51 15.96 -6.62 1.45
CA ARG A 51 17.22 -6.38 0.74
C ARG A 51 18.20 -7.51 0.96
N GLU A 52 18.93 -7.87 -0.08
CA GLU A 52 20.05 -8.80 0.06
C GLU A 52 21.10 -8.21 1.01
N ALA A 53 21.59 -9.02 1.93
CA ALA A 53 22.65 -8.69 2.85
C ALA A 53 23.64 -9.85 2.92
N SER A 54 24.90 -9.54 3.23
CA SER A 54 25.96 -10.54 3.33
C SER A 54 25.84 -11.37 4.62
N ALA A 55 26.40 -12.59 4.61
CA ALA A 55 26.55 -13.38 5.85
C ALA A 55 27.28 -12.63 6.96
N THR A 56 28.29 -11.82 6.62
CA THR A 56 29.02 -11.01 7.62
C THR A 56 28.11 -9.98 8.29
N GLN A 57 27.20 -9.36 7.53
CA GLN A 57 26.19 -8.45 8.09
C GLN A 57 25.19 -9.19 8.99
N LEU A 58 24.75 -10.39 8.61
CA LEU A 58 23.89 -11.22 9.45
C LEU A 58 24.58 -11.58 10.77
N ARG A 59 25.82 -12.10 10.72
CA ARG A 59 26.59 -12.43 11.94
C ARG A 59 26.75 -11.22 12.84
N SER A 60 27.15 -10.08 12.27
CA SER A 60 27.27 -8.83 13.02
C SER A 60 25.92 -8.39 13.64
N ALA A 61 24.81 -8.53 12.91
CA ALA A 61 23.49 -8.18 13.43
C ALA A 61 23.06 -9.10 14.59
N LEU A 62 23.36 -10.40 14.50
CA LEU A 62 23.11 -11.37 15.58
C LEU A 62 23.98 -11.06 16.81
N GLU A 63 25.28 -10.84 16.63
CA GLU A 63 26.22 -10.50 17.70
C GLU A 63 25.82 -9.24 18.48
N HIS A 64 25.26 -8.23 17.80
CA HIS A 64 24.80 -6.99 18.43
C HIS A 64 23.33 -7.03 18.85
N GLY A 65 22.67 -8.19 18.79
CA GLY A 65 21.26 -8.36 19.13
C GLY A 65 20.30 -7.48 18.33
N ARG A 66 20.65 -7.15 17.08
CA ARG A 66 19.85 -6.30 16.19
C ARG A 66 18.78 -7.07 15.44
N VAL A 67 18.75 -8.40 15.53
CA VAL A 67 17.77 -9.26 14.86
C VAL A 67 16.58 -9.50 15.79
N ILE A 68 15.41 -8.99 15.41
CA ILE A 68 14.17 -9.08 16.21
C ILE A 68 13.21 -10.18 15.75
N ASP A 69 13.35 -10.61 14.50
CA ASP A 69 12.60 -11.71 13.89
C ASP A 69 13.48 -12.39 12.84
N SER A 70 13.33 -13.70 12.68
CA SER A 70 14.05 -14.47 11.68
C SER A 70 13.26 -15.69 11.25
N ARG A 71 13.23 -15.95 9.95
CA ARG A 71 12.56 -17.11 9.35
C ARG A 71 13.37 -17.69 8.21
N GLN A 72 13.41 -19.01 8.12
CA GLN A 72 14.02 -19.71 7.00
C GLN A 72 12.99 -19.92 5.89
N VAL A 73 13.44 -19.79 4.64
CA VAL A 73 12.61 -19.89 3.45
C VAL A 73 13.31 -20.68 2.35
N ASP A 74 12.56 -21.49 1.61
CA ASP A 74 13.11 -22.40 0.60
C ASP A 74 13.58 -21.70 -0.66
N SER A 75 12.94 -20.59 -1.02
CA SER A 75 13.21 -19.82 -2.22
C SER A 75 13.72 -18.43 -1.90
N GLN A 76 14.52 -17.88 -2.82
CA GLN A 76 15.00 -16.51 -2.71
C GLN A 76 13.80 -15.57 -2.59
N PRO A 77 13.75 -14.67 -1.59
CA PRO A 77 12.70 -13.66 -1.50
C PRO A 77 12.72 -12.79 -2.75
N GLN A 78 11.75 -13.00 -3.64
CA GLN A 78 11.57 -12.17 -4.81
C GLN A 78 10.64 -11.01 -4.46
N PHE A 79 10.97 -9.79 -4.86
CA PHE A 79 9.96 -8.74 -4.83
C PHE A 79 8.83 -9.12 -5.80
N SER A 80 7.64 -9.38 -5.28
CA SER A 80 6.45 -9.47 -6.11
C SER A 80 5.55 -8.29 -5.81
N ALA A 81 5.13 -7.60 -6.87
CA ALA A 81 4.13 -6.55 -6.74
C ALA A 81 2.86 -7.09 -6.07
N SER A 82 2.48 -8.34 -6.30
CA SER A 82 1.33 -8.97 -5.62
C SER A 82 1.53 -9.14 -4.11
N ALA A 83 2.72 -9.52 -3.63
CA ALA A 83 3.02 -9.56 -2.19
C ALA A 83 3.08 -8.16 -1.59
N PHE A 84 3.58 -7.18 -2.33
CA PHE A 84 3.50 -5.77 -1.92
C PHE A 84 2.04 -5.31 -1.69
N LEU A 85 1.07 -5.95 -2.36
CA LEU A 85 -0.32 -5.48 -2.46
C LEU A 85 -1.31 -6.16 -1.54
N PHE A 86 -1.19 -7.47 -1.36
CA PHE A 86 -2.28 -8.28 -0.82
C PHE A 86 -1.86 -9.18 0.34
N ASP A 87 -0.57 -9.39 0.58
CA ASP A 87 -0.16 -10.37 1.59
C ASP A 87 1.21 -10.06 2.20
N LYS A 88 1.35 -10.33 3.51
CA LYS A 88 2.69 -10.54 4.07
C LYS A 88 3.23 -11.72 3.30
N GLN A 89 4.19 -11.48 2.40
CA GLN A 89 4.80 -12.50 1.55
C GLN A 89 4.91 -13.81 2.32
N SER A 90 3.94 -14.70 2.08
CA SER A 90 3.74 -15.94 2.83
C SER A 90 4.66 -16.95 2.18
N VAL A 91 5.96 -16.61 2.19
CA VAL A 91 6.99 -17.53 1.75
C VAL A 91 6.90 -18.69 2.73
N PRO A 92 6.65 -19.92 2.25
CA PRO A 92 6.54 -21.08 3.12
C PRO A 92 7.75 -21.12 4.04
N THR A 93 7.48 -21.10 5.35
CA THR A 93 8.54 -21.26 6.33
C THR A 93 8.93 -22.72 6.35
N SER A 94 10.21 -22.98 6.17
CA SER A 94 10.78 -24.31 6.19
C SER A 94 11.95 -24.31 7.16
N ASN A 95 12.03 -25.32 8.01
CA ASN A 95 13.19 -25.49 8.89
C ASN A 95 14.48 -25.83 8.12
N GLU A 96 14.35 -26.09 6.81
CA GLU A 96 15.39 -26.49 5.87
C GLU A 96 15.54 -25.49 4.71
N GLY A 97 15.03 -24.28 4.89
CA GLY A 97 15.09 -23.24 3.86
C GLY A 97 16.53 -22.84 3.55
N GLN A 98 16.85 -22.64 2.27
CA GLN A 98 18.20 -22.23 1.85
C GLN A 98 18.53 -20.77 2.17
N TYR A 99 17.50 -19.96 2.41
CA TYR A 99 17.63 -18.55 2.69
C TYR A 99 17.09 -18.26 4.08
N VAL A 100 17.68 -17.26 4.72
CA VAL A 100 17.15 -16.69 5.95
C VAL A 100 16.72 -15.26 5.69
N VAL A 101 15.49 -14.95 6.07
CA VAL A 101 14.95 -13.60 6.09
C VAL A 101 14.91 -13.15 7.54
N TRP A 102 15.45 -11.99 7.84
CA TRP A 102 15.41 -11.42 9.18
C TRP A 102 14.96 -9.98 9.17
N THR A 103 14.34 -9.58 10.28
CA THR A 103 13.96 -8.19 10.54
C THR A 103 14.95 -7.61 11.54
N SER A 104 15.55 -6.48 11.20
CA SER A 104 16.42 -5.74 12.12
C SER A 104 15.62 -4.80 13.04
N THR A 105 16.25 -4.32 14.10
CA THR A 105 15.67 -3.36 15.07
C THR A 105 15.17 -2.05 14.47
N ASP A 106 15.63 -1.68 13.28
CA ASP A 106 15.13 -0.54 12.49
C ASP A 106 13.94 -0.92 11.56
N HIS A 107 13.36 -2.10 11.77
CA HIS A 107 12.25 -2.68 11.01
C HIS A 107 12.51 -2.86 9.52
N ARG A 108 13.79 -2.95 9.12
CA ARG A 108 14.16 -3.36 7.76
C ARG A 108 14.21 -4.87 7.65
N GLN A 109 13.77 -5.37 6.50
CA GLN A 109 13.90 -6.78 6.17
C GLN A 109 15.15 -7.00 5.33
N HIS A 110 15.88 -8.04 5.69
CA HIS A 110 17.09 -8.46 5.04
C HIS A 110 17.01 -9.95 4.72
N TRP A 111 17.73 -10.39 3.69
CA TRP A 111 17.86 -11.80 3.40
C TRP A 111 19.27 -12.15 2.96
N THR A 112 19.70 -13.38 3.27
CA THR A 112 20.99 -13.94 2.82
C THR A 112 20.82 -15.44 2.60
N ASN A 113 21.69 -16.00 1.77
CA ASN A 113 21.77 -17.44 1.59
C ASN A 113 22.52 -18.08 2.80
N LEU A 114 21.96 -19.12 3.41
CA LEU A 114 22.56 -19.77 4.58
C LEU A 114 23.89 -20.47 4.28
N TYR A 115 24.16 -20.91 3.05
CA TYR A 115 25.45 -21.49 2.68
C TYR A 115 26.60 -20.48 2.79
N SER A 116 26.31 -19.18 2.76
CA SER A 116 27.33 -18.14 2.93
C SER A 116 27.77 -17.92 4.39
N LEU A 117 27.06 -18.49 5.37
CA LEU A 117 27.41 -18.35 6.79
C LEU A 117 28.69 -19.07 7.17
N GLY A 118 29.09 -20.15 6.49
CA GLY A 118 30.35 -20.86 6.75
C GLY A 118 30.53 -21.33 8.20
N THR A 119 29.46 -21.41 8.97
CA THR A 119 29.48 -21.70 10.43
C THR A 119 29.58 -23.19 10.74
N VAL A 120 29.38 -24.07 9.75
CA VAL A 120 29.39 -25.53 9.92
C VAL A 120 30.30 -26.14 8.85
N GLN A 121 31.21 -27.02 9.25
CA GLN A 121 32.01 -27.82 8.31
C GLN A 121 31.06 -28.61 7.40
N GLN A 122 31.17 -28.43 6.09
CA GLN A 122 30.32 -29.02 5.04
C GLN A 122 30.30 -30.58 5.02
N SER A 123 31.01 -31.25 5.94
CA SER A 123 31.17 -32.70 5.96
C SER A 123 29.93 -33.49 6.38
N SER A 124 28.90 -32.85 6.96
CA SER A 124 27.68 -33.53 7.45
C SER A 124 26.54 -33.64 6.42
N GLY A 125 26.76 -33.24 5.16
CA GLY A 125 25.68 -33.22 4.16
C GLY A 125 24.84 -31.94 4.22
N GLN A 126 24.14 -31.66 3.11
CA GLN A 126 23.51 -30.36 2.85
C GLN A 126 22.39 -30.03 3.84
N GLN A 127 21.57 -31.00 4.22
CA GLN A 127 20.41 -30.84 5.10
C GLN A 127 20.84 -30.58 6.57
N ASP A 128 21.86 -31.29 7.03
CA ASP A 128 22.46 -31.08 8.35
C ASP A 128 23.09 -29.70 8.48
N TYR A 129 23.74 -29.23 7.40
CA TYR A 129 24.29 -27.87 7.36
C TYR A 129 23.19 -26.80 7.52
N LEU A 130 22.10 -26.89 6.74
CA LEU A 130 21.02 -25.90 6.77
C LEU A 130 20.30 -25.87 8.11
N SER A 131 19.99 -27.03 8.68
CA SER A 131 19.34 -27.12 10.00
C SER A 131 20.22 -26.54 11.12
N ALA A 132 21.53 -26.80 11.07
CA ALA A 132 22.49 -26.25 12.04
C ALA A 132 22.68 -24.73 11.88
N ALA A 133 22.79 -24.23 10.64
CA ALA A 133 22.87 -22.79 10.36
C ALA A 133 21.59 -22.06 10.77
N GLY A 134 20.43 -22.65 10.47
CA GLY A 134 19.12 -22.15 10.88
C GLY A 134 18.95 -22.10 12.40
N SER A 135 19.33 -23.16 13.09
CA SER A 135 19.34 -23.21 14.56
C SER A 135 20.26 -22.16 15.16
N TYR A 136 21.44 -21.94 14.56
CA TYR A 136 22.34 -20.85 14.99
C TYR A 136 21.67 -19.48 14.87
N VAL A 137 21.00 -19.17 13.76
CA VAL A 137 20.28 -17.89 13.63
C VAL A 137 19.15 -17.81 14.66
N PHE A 138 18.30 -18.83 14.74
CA PHE A 138 17.14 -18.85 15.64
C PHE A 138 17.53 -18.66 17.11
N ASN A 139 18.58 -19.37 17.58
CA ASN A 139 19.05 -19.29 18.96
C ASN A 139 19.68 -17.93 19.31
N ASN A 140 20.14 -17.17 18.31
CA ASN A 140 20.72 -15.84 18.47
C ASN A 140 19.74 -14.71 18.09
N THR A 141 18.49 -15.04 17.74
CA THR A 141 17.43 -14.06 17.48
C THR A 141 16.76 -13.66 18.79
N HIS A 142 16.70 -12.36 19.08
CA HIS A 142 15.98 -11.85 20.24
C HIS A 142 14.52 -11.60 19.88
N PHE A 143 13.71 -12.65 19.93
CA PHE A 143 12.27 -12.55 19.70
C PHE A 143 11.65 -11.55 20.67
N ARG A 144 11.13 -10.44 20.13
CA ARG A 144 10.26 -9.55 20.89
C ARG A 144 8.84 -10.05 20.73
N SER A 145 8.28 -10.62 21.80
CA SER A 145 6.85 -10.93 21.86
C SER A 145 6.06 -9.62 21.90
N GLY A 146 5.60 -9.19 20.73
CA GLY A 146 4.78 -7.99 20.57
C GLY A 146 4.01 -8.06 19.27
N ILE A 147 2.90 -7.32 19.19
CA ILE A 147 2.26 -7.09 17.91
C ILE A 147 3.22 -6.21 17.10
N ASP A 148 4.01 -6.83 16.23
CA ASP A 148 4.89 -6.15 15.28
C ASP A 148 4.01 -5.46 14.23
N TRP A 149 3.41 -4.34 14.62
CA TRP A 149 2.85 -3.36 13.71
C TRP A 149 4.02 -2.73 12.97
N ALA A 150 4.54 -3.45 11.97
CA ALA A 150 5.49 -2.87 11.03
C ALA A 150 4.91 -1.51 10.58
N PRO A 151 5.71 -0.44 10.53
CA PRO A 151 5.22 0.92 10.24
C PRO A 151 4.29 1.00 9.01
N VAL A 152 4.52 0.11 8.05
CA VAL A 152 3.67 -0.11 6.86
C VAL A 152 2.22 -0.44 7.20
N GLY A 153 1.98 -1.41 8.09
CA GLY A 153 0.63 -1.88 8.42
C GLY A 153 -0.17 -0.80 9.15
N LEU A 154 0.47 -0.04 10.04
CA LEU A 154 -0.18 1.08 10.71
C LEU A 154 -0.50 2.21 9.73
N ALA A 155 0.44 2.57 8.85
CA ALA A 155 0.21 3.59 7.82
C ALA A 155 -0.93 3.19 6.87
N GLN A 156 -0.98 1.92 6.46
CA GLN A 156 -2.06 1.39 5.63
C GLN A 156 -3.41 1.46 6.33
N LEU A 157 -3.48 1.04 7.59
CA LEU A 157 -4.69 1.08 8.39
C LEU A 157 -5.19 2.52 8.57
N MET A 158 -4.28 3.45 8.92
CA MET A 158 -4.61 4.87 9.06
C MET A 158 -5.11 5.46 7.75
N LEU A 159 -4.46 5.16 6.63
CA LEU A 159 -4.90 5.58 5.29
C LEU A 159 -6.32 5.09 5.00
N LEU A 160 -6.59 3.80 5.21
CA LEU A 160 -7.90 3.19 4.94
C LEU A 160 -8.98 3.78 5.84
N LEU A 161 -8.74 3.86 7.16
CA LEU A 161 -9.70 4.39 8.12
C LEU A 161 -10.02 5.86 7.85
N PHE A 162 -9.00 6.66 7.55
CA PHE A 162 -9.21 8.07 7.23
C PHE A 162 -9.96 8.25 5.91
N ALA A 163 -9.63 7.49 4.87
CA ALA A 163 -10.33 7.52 3.58
C ALA A 163 -11.80 7.10 3.72
N LEU A 164 -12.08 6.03 4.47
CA LEU A 164 -13.44 5.57 4.77
C LEU A 164 -14.20 6.59 5.63
N GLY A 165 -13.58 7.13 6.67
CA GLY A 165 -14.15 8.18 7.51
C GLY A 165 -14.52 9.43 6.71
N ALA A 166 -13.63 9.87 5.81
CA ALA A 166 -13.91 10.97 4.90
C ALA A 166 -15.09 10.65 3.97
N MET A 167 -15.14 9.44 3.40
CA MET A 167 -16.22 8.99 2.52
C MET A 167 -17.58 8.93 3.22
N LEU A 168 -17.63 8.45 4.46
CA LEU A 168 -18.86 8.27 5.23
C LEU A 168 -19.34 9.56 5.90
N GLY A 169 -18.42 10.34 6.49
CA GLY A 169 -18.73 11.54 7.28
C GLY A 169 -18.84 12.84 6.49
N GLY A 170 -18.42 12.86 5.22
CA GLY A 170 -18.49 14.05 4.36
C GLY A 170 -19.72 14.12 3.46
N ASP A 171 -19.75 15.19 2.65
CA ASP A 171 -20.68 15.34 1.52
C ASP A 171 -20.70 14.07 0.66
N ALA A 172 -21.86 13.72 0.11
CA ALA A 172 -21.98 12.58 -0.78
C ALA A 172 -21.01 12.71 -1.97
N PRO A 173 -20.27 11.64 -2.33
CA PRO A 173 -19.37 11.69 -3.48
C PRO A 173 -20.13 12.07 -4.76
N ARG A 174 -19.46 12.87 -5.61
CA ARG A 174 -20.06 13.54 -6.76
C ARG A 174 -20.07 12.64 -7.99
N ARG A 175 -18.95 11.97 -8.28
CA ARG A 175 -18.77 11.15 -9.49
C ARG A 175 -19.25 9.72 -9.29
N GLY A 176 -19.05 9.19 -8.09
CA GLY A 176 -19.49 7.85 -7.72
C GLY A 176 -20.57 7.82 -6.64
N THR A 177 -21.23 6.69 -6.49
CA THR A 177 -21.91 6.35 -5.23
C THR A 177 -20.87 6.04 -4.13
N ARG A 178 -21.25 6.08 -2.85
CA ARG A 178 -20.37 5.60 -1.76
C ARG A 178 -19.97 4.14 -1.98
N TRP A 179 -20.89 3.34 -2.51
CA TRP A 179 -20.65 1.94 -2.83
C TRP A 179 -19.65 1.75 -3.97
N PHE A 180 -19.69 2.60 -5.01
CA PHE A 180 -18.65 2.64 -6.04
C PHE A 180 -17.26 2.83 -5.41
N TRP A 181 -17.09 3.89 -4.61
CA TRP A 181 -15.79 4.22 -4.01
C TRP A 181 -15.30 3.18 -3.00
N PHE A 182 -16.21 2.57 -2.23
CA PHE A 182 -15.89 1.48 -1.33
C PHE A 182 -15.20 0.32 -2.08
N TRP A 183 -15.76 -0.11 -3.20
CA TRP A 183 -15.14 -1.16 -4.02
C TRP A 183 -13.84 -0.70 -4.66
N THR A 184 -13.79 0.54 -5.15
CA THR A 184 -12.60 1.13 -5.77
C THR A 184 -11.40 1.21 -4.82
N PHE A 185 -11.60 1.32 -3.50
CA PHE A 185 -10.50 1.31 -2.53
C PHE A 185 -9.70 0.01 -2.51
N ASN A 186 -10.26 -1.09 -3.03
CA ASN A 186 -9.53 -2.36 -3.20
C ASN A 186 -8.59 -2.36 -4.41
N LEU A 187 -8.54 -1.27 -5.19
CA LEU A 187 -7.58 -1.15 -6.27
C LEU A 187 -6.16 -1.28 -5.71
N PRO A 188 -5.30 -2.04 -6.39
CA PRO A 188 -3.95 -2.25 -5.90
C PRO A 188 -3.17 -0.94 -5.75
N LEU A 189 -2.18 -0.97 -4.86
CA LEU A 189 -1.31 0.13 -4.45
C LEU A 189 -2.09 1.27 -3.77
N GLY A 190 -3.32 1.02 -3.33
CA GLY A 190 -4.19 2.08 -2.80
C GLY A 190 -4.54 3.13 -3.87
N ILE A 191 -4.40 2.83 -5.17
CA ILE A 191 -4.66 3.79 -6.25
C ILE A 191 -6.09 4.29 -6.21
N GLY A 192 -7.04 3.46 -5.79
CA GLY A 192 -8.43 3.87 -5.64
C GLY A 192 -8.63 4.97 -4.59
N VAL A 193 -7.86 4.93 -3.50
CA VAL A 193 -7.88 5.95 -2.46
C VAL A 193 -7.30 7.27 -2.97
N LEU A 194 -6.20 7.22 -3.73
CA LEU A 194 -5.66 8.39 -4.42
C LEU A 194 -6.64 8.99 -5.40
N TRP A 195 -7.27 8.14 -6.21
CA TRP A 195 -8.23 8.57 -7.21
C TRP A 195 -9.45 9.22 -6.57
N PHE A 196 -9.89 8.76 -5.40
CA PHE A 196 -10.91 9.43 -4.61
C PHE A 196 -10.43 10.79 -4.07
N ALA A 197 -9.22 10.88 -3.52
CA ALA A 197 -8.66 12.14 -3.01
C ALA A 197 -8.57 13.20 -4.13
N VAL A 198 -7.80 12.90 -5.17
CA VAL A 198 -8.16 13.06 -6.57
C VAL A 198 -9.45 13.82 -6.88
N GLN A 199 -10.43 13.02 -7.28
CA GLN A 199 -11.62 13.46 -7.97
C GLN A 199 -12.74 13.95 -7.06
N GLU A 200 -12.74 13.61 -5.77
CA GLU A 200 -13.81 13.99 -4.85
C GLU A 200 -13.40 15.08 -3.88
N ARG A 201 -12.11 15.17 -3.54
CA ARG A 201 -11.62 16.07 -2.48
C ARG A 201 -10.81 17.25 -3.00
N LEU A 202 -9.93 17.01 -3.98
CA LEU A 202 -9.00 18.02 -4.49
C LEU A 202 -9.51 18.71 -5.77
N THR A 203 -10.27 18.03 -6.61
CA THR A 203 -10.86 18.65 -7.80
C THR A 203 -12.04 19.55 -7.44
N ASP A 204 -12.08 20.76 -8.00
CA ASP A 204 -13.18 21.69 -7.81
C ASP A 204 -14.54 21.11 -8.26
N PRO A 205 -15.64 21.55 -7.63
CA PRO A 205 -16.99 21.08 -7.96
C PRO A 205 -17.48 21.60 -9.31
N GLU A 206 -17.34 20.75 -10.31
CA GLU A 206 -18.06 20.83 -11.59
C GLU A 206 -19.54 20.37 -11.44
N PRO A 207 -20.43 20.79 -12.36
CA PRO A 207 -21.79 20.28 -12.45
C PRO A 207 -21.82 18.76 -12.50
N ARG A 208 -22.75 18.12 -11.78
CA ARG A 208 -22.79 16.66 -11.56
C ARG A 208 -22.89 15.92 -12.91
N PRO A 209 -21.83 15.23 -13.38
CA PRO A 209 -21.99 14.27 -14.47
C PRO A 209 -22.82 13.07 -13.96
N GLY A 210 -23.24 12.19 -14.88
CA GLY A 210 -23.88 10.92 -14.49
C GLY A 210 -23.06 10.19 -13.41
N ARG A 211 -23.74 9.68 -12.37
CA ARG A 211 -23.09 9.06 -11.21
C ARG A 211 -22.81 7.59 -11.47
N TRP A 212 -21.60 7.16 -11.17
CA TRP A 212 -21.22 5.76 -11.28
C TRP A 212 -21.78 4.91 -10.13
N ASN A 213 -22.27 3.73 -10.48
CA ASN A 213 -22.86 2.76 -9.57
C ASN A 213 -21.81 1.75 -9.08
N GLY A 214 -22.15 0.92 -8.09
CA GLY A 214 -21.18 -0.02 -7.51
C GLY A 214 -20.69 -1.12 -8.45
N TRP A 215 -21.48 -1.52 -9.44
CA TRP A 215 -21.08 -2.57 -10.39
C TRP A 215 -20.03 -2.07 -11.38
N GLU A 216 -20.09 -0.78 -11.75
CA GLU A 216 -19.03 -0.16 -12.54
C GLU A 216 -17.69 -0.15 -11.79
N ALA A 217 -17.70 -0.01 -10.46
CA ALA A 217 -16.48 -0.14 -9.66
C ALA A 217 -15.87 -1.54 -9.74
N LEU A 218 -16.69 -2.59 -9.82
CA LEU A 218 -16.20 -3.96 -10.02
C LEU A 218 -15.48 -4.08 -11.37
N GLY A 219 -16.07 -3.53 -12.44
CA GLY A 219 -15.44 -3.48 -13.76
C GLY A 219 -14.11 -2.73 -13.74
N VAL A 220 -14.06 -1.55 -13.11
CA VAL A 220 -12.82 -0.78 -12.95
C VAL A 220 -11.77 -1.55 -12.17
N ASN A 221 -12.16 -2.27 -11.11
CA ASN A 221 -11.24 -3.12 -10.36
C ASN A 221 -10.65 -4.20 -11.26
N ILE A 222 -11.48 -5.01 -11.93
CA ILE A 222 -11.01 -6.09 -12.81
C ILE A 222 -10.00 -5.56 -13.82
N VAL A 223 -10.32 -4.46 -14.51
CA VAL A 223 -9.41 -3.84 -15.49
C VAL A 223 -8.13 -3.35 -14.82
N GLY A 224 -8.22 -2.68 -13.67
CA GLY A 224 -7.05 -2.21 -12.93
C GLY A 224 -6.12 -3.33 -12.48
N PHE A 225 -6.68 -4.45 -12.00
CA PHE A 225 -5.93 -5.66 -11.65
C PHE A 225 -5.22 -6.28 -12.85
N LEU A 226 -5.93 -6.43 -13.98
CA LEU A 226 -5.36 -6.96 -15.21
C LEU A 226 -4.23 -6.08 -15.74
N LEU A 227 -4.42 -4.76 -15.78
CA LEU A 227 -3.40 -3.82 -16.22
C LEU A 227 -2.14 -3.91 -15.35
N LEU A 228 -2.29 -4.00 -14.02
CA LEU A 228 -1.15 -4.12 -13.13
C LEU A 228 -0.43 -5.46 -13.27
N MET A 229 -1.18 -6.55 -13.47
CA MET A 229 -0.61 -7.87 -13.75
C MET A 229 0.24 -7.83 -15.03
N PHE A 230 -0.31 -7.32 -16.13
CA PHE A 230 0.43 -7.20 -17.39
C PHE A 230 1.64 -6.27 -17.27
N ALA A 231 1.53 -5.16 -16.54
CA ALA A 231 2.65 -4.26 -16.27
C ALA A 231 3.78 -4.99 -15.51
N THR A 232 3.43 -5.80 -14.51
CA THR A 232 4.41 -6.57 -13.73
C THR A 232 5.13 -7.61 -14.59
N ILE A 233 4.38 -8.36 -15.41
CA ILE A 233 4.95 -9.36 -16.34
C ILE A 233 5.88 -8.67 -17.36
N GLY A 234 5.44 -7.53 -17.92
CA GLY A 234 6.24 -6.76 -18.88
C GLY A 234 7.57 -6.27 -18.28
N VAL A 235 7.53 -5.71 -17.07
CA VAL A 235 8.74 -5.27 -16.36
C VAL A 235 9.66 -6.45 -16.07
N GLN A 236 9.13 -7.59 -15.61
CA GLN A 236 9.94 -8.79 -15.37
C GLN A 236 10.61 -9.30 -16.65
N GLY A 237 9.87 -9.35 -17.76
CA GLY A 237 10.42 -9.75 -19.06
C GLY A 237 11.59 -8.87 -19.49
N LEU A 238 11.45 -7.54 -19.34
CA LEU A 238 12.50 -6.57 -19.67
C LEU A 238 13.75 -6.68 -18.78
N LEU A 239 13.60 -7.09 -17.52
CA LEU A 239 14.73 -7.28 -16.60
C LEU A 239 15.45 -8.61 -16.80
N SER A 240 14.81 -9.56 -17.48
CA SER A 240 15.38 -10.90 -17.74
C SER A 240 16.08 -11.04 -19.10
N SER A 241 15.94 -10.06 -19.99
CA SER A 241 16.56 -9.99 -21.32
C SER A 241 17.90 -9.26 -21.29
#